data_AF-A0A7Y0N3D1-F1
#
_entry.id   AF-A0A7Y0N3D1-F1
#
_cell.length_a   1.000
_cell.length_b   1.000
_cell.length_c   1.000
_cell.angle_alpha   90.00
_cell.angle_beta   90.00
_cell.angle_gamma   90.00
#
_symmetry.space_group_name_H-M   'P 1'
#
loop_
_entity.id
_entity.type
_entity.pdbx_description
1 polymer ?
#
loop_
_entity_poly.entity_id
_entity_poly.type
_entity_poly.pdbx_seq_one_letter_code
_entity_poly.pdbx_strand_id
1 'polypeptide(L)'
;IVLSKADLCDDVDELKSLVQKLDPLLVIETVNGLDAESTSKLMSWCNEGQTVAFIGSSGVGKSTLVNALLGQQEQSTGYIREDDSKGRHTTTSRSIHLLPAGGILIDTPGMREIQLVDCEAGVSEAFADVEALAEHCRFGDCKHQTEPGCAVQA
;
A
#
# COMPACT_ATOMS: atom_id res chain seq x y z
N ILE A 1 1.14 -0.99 6.91
CA ILE A 1 1.51 -0.17 5.72
C ILE A 1 3.00 -0.33 5.47
N VAL A 2 3.42 -0.48 4.22
CA VAL A 2 4.85 -0.51 3.85
C VAL A 2 5.15 0.72 3.01
N LEU A 3 6.04 1.58 3.52
CA LEU A 3 6.60 2.73 2.81
C LEU A 3 7.90 2.27 2.14
N SER A 4 7.82 1.98 0.84
CA SER A 4 8.95 1.52 0.04
C SER A 4 9.80 2.69 -0.48
N LYS A 5 10.97 2.34 -1.03
CA LYS A 5 11.94 3.29 -1.61
C LYS A 5 12.46 4.33 -0.61
N ALA A 6 12.70 3.89 0.63
CA ALA A 6 13.23 4.75 1.69
C ALA A 6 14.57 5.42 1.32
N ASP A 7 15.31 4.85 0.36
CA ASP A 7 16.54 5.41 -0.21
C ASP A 7 16.35 6.69 -1.04
N LEU A 8 15.14 6.98 -1.49
CA LEU A 8 14.82 8.17 -2.31
C LEU A 8 14.22 9.31 -1.48
N CYS A 9 14.19 9.19 -0.15
CA CYS A 9 13.56 10.14 0.73
C CYS A 9 14.55 10.63 1.79
N ASP A 10 14.72 11.94 1.87
CA ASP A 10 15.64 12.57 2.83
C ASP A 10 15.13 12.46 4.28
N ASP A 11 13.81 12.53 4.49
CA ASP A 11 13.18 12.43 5.81
C ASP A 11 12.03 11.40 5.83
N VAL A 12 12.43 10.14 6.02
CA VAL A 12 11.51 9.01 6.09
C VAL A 12 10.68 9.03 7.39
N ASP A 13 11.22 9.62 8.46
CA ASP A 13 10.56 9.66 9.77
C ASP A 13 9.41 10.67 9.79
N GLU A 14 9.53 11.78 9.08
CA GLU A 14 8.43 12.71 8.85
C GLU A 14 7.28 12.04 8.11
N LEU A 15 7.55 11.33 7.01
CA LEU A 15 6.52 10.60 6.26
C LEU A 15 5.84 9.52 7.10
N LYS A 16 6.62 8.74 7.87
CA LYS A 16 6.07 7.75 8.79
C LYS A 16 5.16 8.40 9.83
N SER A 17 5.57 9.53 10.39
CA SER A 17 4.77 10.28 11.36
C SER A 17 3.47 10.81 10.74
N LEU A 18 3.50 11.25 9.48
CA LEU A 18 2.33 11.72 8.77
C LEU A 18 1.31 10.59 8.52
N VAL A 19 1.77 9.40 8.15
CA VAL A 19 0.91 8.22 8.00
C VAL A 19 0.37 7.74 9.34
N GLN A 20 1.17 7.81 10.41
CA GLN A 20 0.73 7.40 11.75
C GLN A 20 -0.42 8.26 12.30
N LYS A 21 -0.52 9.53 11.86
CA LYS A 21 -1.64 10.42 12.24
C LYS A 21 -2.99 9.94 11.70
N LEU A 22 -3.00 9.11 10.64
CA LEU A 22 -4.25 8.55 10.10
C LEU A 22 -4.87 7.55 11.07
N ASP A 23 -4.05 6.72 11.69
CA ASP A 23 -4.47 5.77 12.72
C ASP A 23 -3.24 5.34 13.58
N PRO A 24 -3.26 5.57 14.92
CA PRO A 24 -2.19 5.17 15.83
C PRO A 24 -1.93 3.66 15.92
N LEU A 25 -2.87 2.82 15.49
CA LEU A 25 -2.74 1.35 15.51
C LEU A 25 -2.07 0.80 14.24
N LEU A 26 -1.85 1.63 13.22
CA LEU A 26 -1.17 1.19 12.00
C LEU A 26 0.28 0.79 12.30
N VAL A 27 0.62 -0.44 11.92
CA VAL A 27 2.02 -0.86 11.85
C VAL A 27 2.61 -0.35 10.54
N ILE A 28 3.65 0.47 10.63
CA ILE A 28 4.30 1.14 9.50
C ILE A 28 5.76 0.73 9.42
N GLU A 29 6.09 0.02 8.33
CA GLU A 29 7.47 -0.36 8.00
C GLU A 29 8.00 0.49 6.85
N THR A 30 9.18 1.07 7.06
CA THR A 30 9.91 1.85 6.05
C THR A 30 11.07 1.02 5.52
N VAL A 31 11.08 0.78 4.21
CA VAL A 31 12.00 -0.16 3.56
C VAL A 31 12.60 0.39 2.27
N ASN A 32 13.90 0.16 2.10
CA ASN A 32 14.56 0.20 0.79
C ASN A 32 14.50 -1.21 0.20
N GLY A 33 13.78 -1.39 -0.90
CA GLY A 33 13.63 -2.70 -1.54
C GLY A 33 14.90 -3.27 -2.15
N LEU A 34 15.95 -2.45 -2.31
CA LEU A 34 17.26 -2.85 -2.82
C LEU A 34 18.20 -3.31 -1.68
N ASP A 35 17.84 -3.04 -0.43
CA ASP A 35 18.63 -3.41 0.74
C ASP A 35 18.01 -4.60 1.48
N ALA A 36 18.77 -5.68 1.60
CA ALA A 36 18.36 -6.89 2.29
C ALA A 36 18.15 -6.65 3.80
N GLU A 37 18.96 -5.80 4.42
CA GLU A 37 18.83 -5.48 5.84
C GLU A 37 17.55 -4.67 6.08
N SER A 38 17.28 -3.68 5.23
CA SER A 38 16.04 -2.91 5.27
C SER A 38 14.79 -3.77 5.08
N THR A 39 14.81 -4.71 4.11
CA THR A 39 13.66 -5.60 3.83
C THR A 39 13.46 -6.70 4.86
N SER A 40 14.48 -7.00 5.69
CA SER A 40 14.36 -7.99 6.77
C SER A 40 13.26 -7.67 7.78
N LYS A 41 12.89 -6.39 7.93
CA LYS A 41 11.77 -5.93 8.77
C LYS A 41 10.43 -6.57 8.37
N LEU A 42 10.28 -6.96 7.09
CA LEU A 42 9.07 -7.59 6.59
C LEU A 42 9.03 -9.10 6.84
N MET A 43 10.15 -9.73 7.21
CA MET A 43 10.23 -11.19 7.36
C MET A 43 9.33 -11.74 8.46
N SER A 44 9.05 -10.96 9.50
CA SER A 44 8.13 -11.33 10.59
C SER A 44 6.70 -11.62 10.08
N TRP A 45 6.31 -11.01 8.97
CA TRP A 45 5.01 -11.18 8.31
C TRP A 45 5.00 -12.35 7.31
N CYS A 46 6.18 -12.90 7.00
CA CYS A 46 6.41 -13.79 5.86
C CYS A 46 6.85 -15.21 6.26
N ASN A 47 6.60 -15.59 7.51
CA ASN A 47 6.98 -16.89 8.08
C ASN A 47 6.06 -18.03 7.63
N GLU A 48 6.45 -19.26 7.97
CA GLU A 48 5.65 -20.46 7.77
C GLU A 48 4.19 -20.28 8.26
N GLY A 49 3.26 -20.73 7.42
CA GLY A 49 1.82 -20.60 7.67
C GLY A 49 1.23 -19.22 7.36
N GLN A 50 2.03 -18.21 7.02
CA GLN A 50 1.54 -16.91 6.58
C GLN A 50 1.31 -16.88 5.08
N THR A 51 0.22 -16.21 4.66
CA THR A 51 -0.05 -15.87 3.27
C THR A 51 -0.19 -14.36 3.17
N VAL A 52 0.73 -13.73 2.44
CA VAL A 52 0.82 -12.28 2.30
C VAL A 52 0.53 -11.90 0.86
N ALA A 53 -0.18 -10.79 0.64
CA ALA A 53 -0.36 -10.19 -0.67
C ALA A 53 0.17 -8.76 -0.66
N PHE A 54 0.95 -8.39 -1.67
CA PHE A 54 1.31 -6.99 -1.88
C PHE A 54 0.27 -6.29 -2.71
N ILE A 55 -0.19 -5.16 -2.17
CA ILE A 55 -1.29 -4.36 -2.72
C ILE A 55 -0.79 -2.92 -2.84
N GLY A 56 -0.98 -2.32 -4.02
CA GLY A 56 -0.58 -0.94 -4.29
C GLY A 56 -0.45 -0.63 -5.77
N SER A 57 -0.33 0.66 -6.08
CA SER A 57 -0.26 1.16 -7.46
C SER A 57 0.92 0.61 -8.25
N SER A 58 0.88 0.74 -9.58
CA SER A 58 2.03 0.42 -10.43
C SER A 58 3.23 1.30 -10.05
N GLY A 59 4.44 0.74 -10.02
CA GLY A 59 5.66 1.50 -9.77
C GLY A 59 6.03 1.77 -8.31
N VAL A 60 5.18 1.37 -7.34
CA VAL A 60 5.48 1.52 -5.90
C VAL A 60 6.54 0.54 -5.37
N GLY A 61 7.11 -0.34 -6.19
CA GLY A 61 8.19 -1.24 -5.78
C GLY A 61 7.78 -2.64 -5.29
N LYS A 62 6.54 -3.09 -5.53
CA LYS A 62 6.07 -4.45 -5.16
C LYS A 62 6.98 -5.55 -5.69
N SER A 63 7.26 -5.58 -6.99
CA SER A 63 8.10 -6.63 -7.60
C SER A 63 9.56 -6.58 -7.09
N THR A 64 10.08 -5.39 -6.79
CA THR A 64 11.39 -5.24 -6.14
C THR A 64 11.39 -5.89 -4.76
N LEU A 65 10.35 -5.66 -3.95
CA LEU A 65 10.20 -6.30 -2.64
C LEU A 65 10.01 -7.81 -2.73
N VAL A 66 9.27 -8.31 -3.73
CA VAL A 66 9.12 -9.75 -3.99
C VAL A 66 10.50 -10.39 -4.21
N ASN A 67 11.33 -9.80 -5.07
CA ASN A 67 12.67 -10.33 -5.36
C ASN A 67 13.57 -10.31 -4.12
N ALA A 68 13.53 -9.22 -3.35
CA ALA A 68 14.29 -9.11 -2.11
C ALA A 68 13.90 -10.19 -1.09
N LEU A 69 12.59 -10.42 -0.87
CA LEU A 69 12.08 -11.43 0.06
C LEU A 69 12.32 -12.87 -0.40
N LEU A 70 12.46 -13.11 -1.71
CA LEU A 70 12.85 -14.41 -2.24
C LEU A 70 14.34 -14.71 -2.10
N GLY A 71 15.14 -13.76 -1.59
CA GLY A 71 16.59 -13.89 -1.54
C GLY A 71 17.23 -13.89 -2.94
N GLN A 72 16.49 -13.49 -3.97
CA GLN A 72 16.96 -13.41 -5.36
C GLN A 72 17.54 -12.02 -5.63
N GLN A 73 18.63 -11.68 -4.95
CA GLN A 73 19.38 -10.43 -5.19
C GLN A 73 20.14 -10.44 -6.53
N GLU A 74 20.40 -11.62 -7.13
CA GLU A 74 21.11 -11.79 -8.40
C GLU A 74 20.35 -12.67 -9.42
N GLN A 75 19.04 -12.50 -9.60
CA GLN A 75 18.53 -12.69 -10.96
C GLN A 75 18.66 -11.35 -11.65
N SER A 76 19.62 -11.30 -12.58
CA SER A 76 19.86 -10.20 -13.50
C SER A 76 18.59 -9.36 -13.66
N THR A 77 18.62 -8.15 -13.10
CA THR A 77 18.09 -6.98 -13.78
C THR A 77 18.91 -6.81 -15.06
N GLY A 78 18.89 -7.85 -15.91
CA GLY A 78 19.46 -7.86 -17.22
C GLY A 78 18.70 -6.77 -17.91
N TYR A 79 19.44 -5.69 -18.15
CA TYR A 79 19.17 -4.63 -19.10
C TYR A 79 17.74 -4.62 -19.59
N ILE A 80 17.05 -3.52 -19.29
CA ILE A 80 16.05 -2.93 -20.17
C ILE A 80 16.38 -3.38 -21.59
N ARG A 81 15.62 -4.34 -22.13
CA ARG A 81 15.67 -4.59 -23.57
C ARG A 81 15.09 -3.31 -24.15
N GLU A 82 15.98 -2.45 -24.62
CA GLU A 82 15.73 -1.12 -25.21
C GLU A 82 14.93 -1.19 -26.53
N ASP A 83 14.09 -2.21 -26.71
CA ASP A 83 13.42 -2.46 -28.00
C ASP A 83 11.90 -2.22 -27.95
N ASP A 84 11.38 -1.73 -26.83
CA ASP A 84 10.04 -1.16 -26.82
C ASP A 84 10.01 0.03 -25.86
N SER A 85 10.06 1.23 -26.44
CA SER A 85 10.05 2.55 -25.77
C SER A 85 8.71 2.86 -25.07
N LYS A 86 8.09 1.86 -24.44
CA LYS A 86 6.90 1.95 -23.60
C LYS A 86 7.13 1.09 -22.36
N GLY A 87 7.65 1.72 -21.30
CA GLY A 87 7.86 1.13 -19.99
C GLY A 87 6.64 0.34 -19.52
N ARG A 88 6.74 -0.99 -19.59
CA ARG A 88 5.64 -1.90 -19.28
C ARG A 88 6.16 -3.14 -18.55
N HIS A 89 6.63 -2.96 -17.32
CA HIS A 89 6.48 -4.02 -16.32
C HIS A 89 5.03 -3.97 -15.81
N THR A 90 4.09 -4.43 -16.66
CA THR A 90 2.74 -4.78 -16.20
C THR A 90 2.78 -6.24 -15.84
N THR A 91 2.88 -6.58 -14.54
CA THR A 91 2.57 -7.93 -14.07
C THR A 91 1.09 -8.16 -14.42
N THR A 92 0.78 -8.88 -15.50
CA THR A 92 -0.59 -9.13 -15.96
C THR A 92 -1.21 -10.38 -15.34
N SER A 93 -0.39 -11.23 -14.71
CA SER A 93 -0.79 -12.45 -14.01
C SER A 93 -0.57 -12.30 -12.51
N ARG A 94 -1.50 -12.81 -11.70
CA ARG A 94 -1.25 -13.06 -10.28
C ARG A 94 -0.24 -14.20 -10.18
N SER A 95 0.84 -14.02 -9.44
CA SER A 95 1.82 -15.08 -9.17
C SER A 95 1.89 -15.39 -7.70
N ILE A 96 2.16 -16.66 -7.39
CA ILE A 96 2.35 -17.16 -6.03
C ILE A 96 3.80 -17.58 -5.90
N HIS A 97 4.46 -17.11 -4.85
CA HIS A 97 5.85 -17.40 -4.55
C HIS A 97 5.95 -18.04 -3.16
N LEU A 98 6.70 -19.13 -3.06
CA LEU A 98 7.07 -19.73 -1.78
C LEU A 98 8.31 -19.02 -1.26
N LEU A 99 8.20 -18.39 -0.09
CA LEU A 99 9.29 -17.66 0.52
C LEU A 99 10.26 -18.64 1.23
N PRO A 100 11.56 -18.32 1.30
CA PRO A 100 12.55 -19.15 2.01
C PRO A 100 12.18 -19.44 3.47
N ALA A 101 11.45 -18.52 4.12
CA ALA A 101 10.96 -18.66 5.48
C ALA A 101 9.69 -19.55 5.62
N GLY A 102 9.21 -20.15 4.52
CA GLY A 102 8.05 -21.05 4.52
C GLY A 102 6.69 -20.37 4.30
N GLY A 103 6.65 -19.03 4.20
CA GLY A 103 5.43 -18.28 3.89
C GLY A 103 5.08 -18.28 2.40
N ILE A 104 3.86 -17.85 2.08
CA ILE A 104 3.35 -17.67 0.73
C ILE A 104 3.23 -16.18 0.42
N LEU A 105 3.79 -15.73 -0.70
CA LEU A 105 3.65 -14.36 -1.20
C LEU A 105 2.86 -14.35 -2.51
N ILE A 106 1.78 -13.57 -2.55
CA ILE A 106 0.96 -13.33 -3.72
C ILE A 106 1.34 -11.97 -4.32
N ASP A 107 1.96 -11.98 -5.50
CA ASP A 107 2.17 -10.74 -6.27
C ASP A 107 0.91 -10.44 -7.08
N THR A 108 0.42 -9.22 -6.91
CA THR A 108 -0.76 -8.73 -7.62
C THR A 108 -0.35 -7.67 -8.63
N PRO A 109 -0.98 -7.66 -9.83
CA PRO A 109 -0.86 -6.55 -10.77
C PRO A 109 -1.03 -5.22 -10.05
N GLY A 110 -0.24 -4.20 -10.41
CA GLY A 110 -0.41 -2.87 -9.86
C GLY A 110 -1.86 -2.39 -10.01
N MET A 111 -2.54 -2.17 -8.89
CA MET A 111 -3.93 -1.74 -8.91
C MET A 111 -3.98 -0.30 -9.41
N ARG A 112 -4.75 -0.05 -10.47
CA ARG A 112 -5.01 1.31 -10.96
C ARG A 112 -6.15 1.99 -10.19
N GLU A 113 -7.01 1.19 -9.56
CA GLU A 113 -8.10 1.59 -8.68
C GLU A 113 -8.46 0.40 -7.79
N ILE A 114 -8.69 0.62 -6.48
CA ILE A 114 -9.51 -0.29 -5.68
C ILE A 114 -10.93 0.05 -6.06
N GLN A 115 -11.57 -0.76 -6.90
CA GLN A 115 -13.01 -0.63 -7.04
C GLN A 115 -13.66 -1.13 -5.75
N LEU A 116 -14.23 -0.20 -4.98
CA LEU A 116 -15.11 -0.49 -3.85
C LEU A 116 -16.43 -1.06 -4.38
N VAL A 117 -16.39 -2.24 -4.99
CA VAL A 117 -17.61 -2.96 -5.37
C VAL A 117 -18.11 -3.64 -4.09
N ASP A 118 -19.34 -3.34 -3.69
CA ASP A 118 -20.02 -3.91 -2.50
C ASP A 118 -19.48 -3.47 -1.12
N CYS A 119 -18.95 -2.24 -1.00
CA CYS A 119 -18.40 -1.74 0.28
C CYS A 119 -19.30 -0.76 1.03
N GLU A 120 -20.59 -0.59 0.71
CA GLU A 120 -21.46 0.41 1.38
C GLU A 120 -21.38 0.31 2.92
N ALA A 121 -21.43 -0.91 3.46
CA ALA A 121 -21.30 -1.12 4.91
C ALA A 121 -19.90 -0.77 5.46
N GLY A 122 -18.83 -1.10 4.72
CA GLY A 122 -17.46 -0.84 5.16
C GLY A 122 -17.05 0.63 5.04
N VAL A 123 -17.64 1.37 4.09
CA VAL A 123 -17.45 2.82 3.96
C VAL A 123 -18.16 3.54 5.10
N SER A 124 -19.39 3.15 5.44
CA SER A 124 -20.11 3.70 6.59
C SER A 124 -19.35 3.49 7.90
N GLU A 125 -18.79 2.29 8.13
CA GLU A 125 -17.98 2.02 9.32
C GLU A 125 -16.67 2.83 9.36
N ALA A 126 -15.99 3.01 8.22
CA ALA A 126 -14.75 3.76 8.13
C ALA A 126 -14.92 5.28 8.31
N PHE A 127 -16.11 5.81 8.03
CA PHE A 127 -16.44 7.25 8.10
C PHE A 127 -17.58 7.54 9.09
N ALA A 128 -17.73 6.69 10.11
CA ALA A 128 -18.82 6.81 11.10
C ALA A 128 -18.81 8.15 11.85
N ASP A 129 -17.65 8.76 12.03
CA ASP A 129 -17.47 10.10 12.58
C ASP A 129 -18.05 11.19 11.66
N VAL A 130 -17.82 11.08 10.36
CA VAL A 130 -18.38 11.97 9.34
C VAL A 130 -19.90 11.80 9.26
N GLU A 131 -20.42 10.57 9.32
CA GLU A 131 -21.86 10.30 9.34
C GLU A 131 -22.53 10.91 10.58
N ALA A 132 -21.94 10.74 11.77
CA ALA A 132 -22.45 11.35 13.00
C ALA A 132 -22.46 12.89 12.93
N LEU A 133 -21.43 13.50 12.34
CA LEU A 133 -21.39 14.96 12.12
C LEU A 133 -22.44 15.39 11.08
N ALA A 134 -22.66 14.60 10.03
CA ALA A 134 -23.64 14.92 8.99
C ALA A 134 -25.08 15.03 9.53
N GLU A 135 -25.45 14.24 10.56
CA GLU A 135 -26.76 14.36 11.23
C GLU A 135 -26.98 15.72 11.91
N HIS A 136 -25.90 16.44 12.23
CA HIS A 136 -25.92 17.74 12.89
C HIS A 136 -25.84 18.91 11.90
N CYS A 137 -25.80 18.62 10.60
CA CYS A 137 -25.87 19.66 9.57
C CYS A 137 -27.22 20.38 9.61
N ARG A 138 -27.18 21.69 9.36
CA ARG A 138 -28.39 22.51 9.23
C ARG A 138 -29.36 22.00 8.16
N PHE A 139 -28.85 21.38 7.10
CA PHE A 139 -29.61 20.90 5.94
C PHE A 139 -29.46 19.38 5.82
N GLY A 140 -30.58 18.67 5.58
CA GLY A 140 -30.60 17.21 5.45
C GLY A 140 -30.01 16.67 4.14
N ASP A 141 -29.80 17.55 3.14
CA ASP A 141 -29.15 17.26 1.85
C ASP A 141 -27.81 18.00 1.70
N CYS A 142 -27.17 18.34 2.83
CA CYS A 142 -25.89 19.03 2.86
C CYS A 142 -24.82 18.23 2.10
N LYS A 143 -24.13 18.87 1.14
CA LYS A 143 -23.03 18.25 0.39
C LYS A 143 -21.67 18.46 1.04
N HIS A 144 -21.65 19.10 2.21
CA HIS A 144 -20.46 19.38 3.02
C HIS A 144 -19.34 20.14 2.27
N GLN A 145 -19.72 21.04 1.36
CA GLN A 145 -18.77 21.79 0.52
C GLN A 145 -18.71 23.27 0.86
N THR A 146 -19.86 23.95 0.88
CA THR A 146 -19.93 25.41 1.08
C THR A 146 -21.14 25.83 1.93
N GLU A 147 -21.92 24.87 2.40
CA GLU A 147 -23.18 25.11 3.08
C GLU A 147 -22.99 25.74 4.47
N PRO A 148 -23.68 26.86 4.76
CA PRO A 148 -23.59 27.50 6.07
C PRO A 148 -24.22 26.63 7.16
N GLY A 149 -23.48 26.36 8.23
CA GLY A 149 -23.92 25.47 9.31
C GLY A 149 -23.73 23.98 8.98
N CYS A 150 -22.76 23.65 8.13
CA CYS A 150 -22.26 22.29 7.95
C CYS A 150 -21.43 21.87 9.17
N ALA A 151 -21.89 20.86 9.90
CA ALA A 151 -21.18 20.35 11.08
C ALA A 151 -19.92 19.55 10.71
N VAL A 152 -19.82 19.03 9.49
CA VAL A 152 -18.64 18.32 8.97
C VAL A 152 -17.46 19.28 8.69
N GLN A 153 -17.74 20.56 8.37
CA GLN A 153 -16.70 21.57 8.11
C GLN A 153 -16.43 22.50 9.31
N ALA A 154 -17.17 22.35 10.40
CA ALA A 154 -17.14 23.24 11.56
C ALA A 154 -15.91 23.04 12.46
#